data_AF-E0P124-F1
#
_entry.id   AF-E0P124-F1
#
_cell.length_a   1.000
_cell.length_b   1.000
_cell.length_c   1.000
_cell.angle_alpha   90.00
_cell.angle_beta   90.00
_cell.angle_gamma   90.00
#
_symmetry.space_group_name_H-M   'P 1'
#
loop_
_entity.id
_entity.type
_entity.pdbx_description
1 polymer ?
#
loop_
_entity_poly.entity_id
_entity_poly.type
_entity_poly.pdbx_seq_one_letter_code
_entity_poly.pdbx_strand_id
1 'polypeptide(L)'
;MDQIKQFIMDNHIQMVKDKDPLLKDGFSPYKWPAPVIQQPNHLKEYVQLLGIFDAVIQEVAMVEYPCMFGPPSIWENAWSFELCNPIVLITTHGKFEIEYAESSSVRISKDCIPEKFYCSTEELACFHLQDLLSHLIGEKITGITVHEQTFNAADFDFTGSCGIDLPDDLPSYIKEMQLRLESGRLLSFSSDFDWGIISLI
;
A
#
# COMPACT_ATOMS: atom_id res chain seq x y z
N MET A 1 25.15 3.22 -7.96
CA MET A 1 23.90 2.49 -8.24
C MET A 1 22.87 3.00 -7.24
N ASP A 2 21.63 3.19 -7.65
CA ASP A 2 20.53 3.61 -6.75
C ASP A 2 20.39 2.59 -5.60
N GLN A 3 20.41 3.05 -4.34
CA GLN A 3 20.38 2.18 -3.16
C GLN A 3 19.14 1.28 -3.16
N ILE A 4 18.00 1.79 -3.66
CA ILE A 4 16.77 1.03 -3.80
C ILE A 4 16.94 -0.12 -4.80
N LYS A 5 17.57 0.13 -5.95
CA LYS A 5 17.82 -0.91 -6.96
C LYS A 5 18.75 -1.99 -6.43
N GLN A 6 19.78 -1.59 -5.68
CA GLN A 6 20.69 -2.53 -5.05
C GLN A 6 19.96 -3.40 -4.02
N PHE A 7 19.14 -2.79 -3.15
CA PHE A 7 18.33 -3.51 -2.17
C PHE A 7 17.38 -4.54 -2.81
N ILE A 8 16.70 -4.17 -3.90
CA ILE A 8 15.82 -5.07 -4.65
C ILE A 8 16.62 -6.27 -5.20
N MET A 9 17.79 -6.02 -5.78
CA MET A 9 18.64 -7.07 -6.34
C MET A 9 19.21 -8.00 -5.27
N ASP A 10 19.73 -7.45 -4.18
CA ASP A 10 20.41 -8.20 -3.12
C ASP A 10 19.44 -9.11 -2.35
N ASN A 11 18.18 -8.68 -2.22
CA ASN A 11 17.14 -9.43 -1.50
C ASN A 11 16.22 -10.22 -2.43
N HIS A 12 16.55 -10.31 -3.73
CA HIS A 12 15.77 -11.02 -4.76
C HIS A 12 14.28 -10.65 -4.75
N ILE A 13 13.98 -9.37 -4.51
CA ILE A 13 12.60 -8.89 -4.41
C ILE A 13 11.93 -8.97 -5.77
N GLN A 14 10.78 -9.65 -5.81
CA GLN A 14 10.01 -9.79 -7.04
C GLN A 14 9.35 -8.47 -7.44
N MET A 15 9.24 -8.27 -8.75
CA MET A 15 8.44 -7.21 -9.35
C MET A 15 7.20 -7.86 -9.96
N VAL A 16 6.07 -7.15 -9.98
CA VAL A 16 4.85 -7.64 -10.64
C VAL A 16 5.16 -7.97 -12.11
N LYS A 17 4.86 -9.20 -12.53
CA LYS A 17 5.10 -9.67 -13.89
C LYS A 17 3.97 -9.20 -14.81
N ASP A 18 4.31 -8.61 -15.95
CA ASP A 18 3.34 -8.33 -17.01
C ASP A 18 2.77 -9.65 -17.58
N LYS A 19 1.57 -10.04 -17.14
CA LYS A 19 0.88 -11.22 -17.69
C LYS A 19 0.05 -10.92 -18.95
N ASP A 20 -0.14 -9.66 -19.33
CA ASP A 20 -1.02 -9.31 -20.46
C ASP A 20 -0.38 -8.27 -21.41
N PRO A 21 -0.10 -8.61 -22.67
CA PRO A 21 0.39 -7.69 -23.69
C PRO A 21 -0.66 -6.70 -24.22
N LEU A 22 -1.92 -6.73 -23.73
CA LEU A 22 -3.05 -5.99 -24.30
C LEU A 22 -3.40 -4.64 -23.63
N LEU A 23 -2.49 -4.00 -22.88
CA LEU A 23 -2.72 -2.63 -22.40
C LEU A 23 -2.72 -1.64 -23.57
N LYS A 24 -3.85 -1.53 -24.27
CA LYS A 24 -4.07 -0.59 -25.37
C LYS A 24 -4.08 0.88 -24.90
N ASP A 25 -4.31 1.13 -23.60
CA ASP A 25 -4.46 2.47 -23.01
C ASP A 25 -3.41 2.84 -21.94
N GLY A 26 -2.37 2.03 -21.76
CA GLY A 26 -1.06 2.50 -21.28
C GLY A 26 -0.77 2.56 -19.77
N PHE A 27 -1.72 2.23 -18.87
CA PHE A 27 -1.44 2.07 -17.43
C PHE A 27 -2.46 1.12 -16.78
N SER A 28 -2.05 0.43 -15.72
CA SER A 28 -2.95 -0.33 -14.86
C SER A 28 -2.45 -0.27 -13.42
N PRO A 29 -3.32 0.04 -12.44
CA PRO A 29 -2.98 -0.01 -11.02
C PRO A 29 -2.76 -1.43 -10.54
N TYR A 30 -2.97 -2.47 -11.35
CA TYR A 30 -2.57 -3.83 -10.98
C TYR A 30 -1.16 -4.17 -11.46
N LYS A 31 -0.55 -3.31 -12.28
CA LYS A 31 0.74 -3.56 -12.95
C LYS A 31 1.73 -2.41 -12.84
N TRP A 32 1.50 -1.44 -11.95
CA TRP A 32 2.50 -0.39 -11.76
C TRP A 32 3.80 -1.01 -11.23
N PRO A 33 4.97 -0.49 -11.64
CA PRO A 33 6.25 -1.15 -11.41
C PRO A 33 6.76 -0.91 -9.97
N ALA A 34 6.06 -1.45 -8.98
CA ALA A 34 6.50 -1.49 -7.59
C ALA A 34 7.10 -2.86 -7.23
N PRO A 35 8.10 -2.88 -6.32
CA PRO A 35 8.54 -4.12 -5.70
C PRO A 35 7.45 -4.68 -4.80
N VAL A 36 7.41 -6.01 -4.72
CA VAL A 36 6.49 -6.75 -3.87
C VAL A 36 7.27 -7.23 -2.65
N ILE A 37 7.03 -6.59 -1.52
CA ILE A 37 7.70 -6.90 -0.27
C ILE A 37 6.84 -7.86 0.55
N GLN A 38 7.38 -9.04 0.85
CA GLN A 38 6.65 -10.08 1.61
C GLN A 38 7.26 -10.39 2.98
N GLN A 39 8.51 -9.98 3.21
CA GLN A 39 9.19 -10.19 4.49
C GLN A 39 9.13 -8.94 5.38
N PRO A 40 8.77 -9.08 6.67
CA PRO A 40 8.65 -7.95 7.60
C PRO A 40 9.90 -7.09 7.74
N ASN A 41 11.08 -7.70 7.81
CA ASN A 41 12.33 -6.94 7.96
C ASN A 41 12.70 -6.19 6.69
N HIS A 42 12.48 -6.80 5.52
CA HIS A 42 12.69 -6.12 4.24
C HIS A 42 11.76 -4.92 4.11
N LEU A 43 10.50 -5.01 4.55
CA LEU A 43 9.57 -3.87 4.52
C LEU A 43 10.05 -2.72 5.40
N LYS A 44 10.50 -3.00 6.62
CA LYS A 44 11.02 -1.98 7.55
C LYS A 44 12.21 -1.24 6.94
N GLU A 45 13.15 -1.95 6.34
CA GLU A 45 14.33 -1.37 5.68
C GLU A 45 13.96 -0.62 4.40
N TYR A 46 13.10 -1.22 3.56
CA TYR A 46 12.68 -0.62 2.29
C TYR A 46 11.97 0.72 2.49
N VAL A 47 11.08 0.79 3.48
CA VAL A 47 10.35 2.01 3.83
C VAL A 47 11.29 3.12 4.34
N GLN A 48 12.37 2.75 5.04
CA GLN A 48 13.43 3.69 5.41
C GLN A 48 14.17 4.21 4.17
N LEU A 49 14.53 3.32 3.25
CA LEU A 49 15.20 3.69 1.99
C LEU A 49 14.35 4.60 1.10
N LEU A 50 13.02 4.42 1.10
CA LEU A 50 12.09 5.29 0.40
C LEU A 50 12.03 6.72 1.00
N GLY A 51 12.44 6.87 2.27
CA GLY A 51 12.46 8.16 2.96
C GLY A 51 11.07 8.66 3.35
N ILE A 52 10.15 7.76 3.73
CA ILE A 52 8.80 8.14 4.15
C ILE A 52 8.77 8.80 5.54
N PHE A 53 9.76 8.52 6.39
CA PHE A 53 9.78 9.08 7.73
C PHE A 53 10.04 10.58 7.70
N ASP A 54 9.45 11.26 8.68
CA ASP A 54 9.37 12.72 8.81
C ASP A 54 8.60 13.43 7.68
N ALA A 55 8.05 12.68 6.71
CA ALA A 55 7.17 13.24 5.69
C ALA A 55 5.85 13.70 6.32
N VAL A 56 5.41 14.91 5.97
CA VAL A 56 4.11 15.45 6.37
C VAL A 56 3.13 15.22 5.23
N ILE A 57 1.99 14.59 5.52
CA ILE A 57 0.94 14.32 4.55
C ILE A 57 0.25 15.65 4.21
N GLN A 58 0.24 16.00 2.93
CA GLN A 58 -0.38 17.22 2.40
C GLN A 58 -1.74 16.92 1.76
N GLU A 59 -1.84 15.75 1.12
CA GLU A 59 -3.03 15.29 0.44
C GLU A 59 -3.00 13.76 0.38
N VAL A 60 -4.18 13.15 0.24
CA VAL A 60 -4.32 11.71 0.01
C VAL A 60 -5.19 11.51 -1.22
N ALA A 61 -4.70 10.70 -2.15
CA ALA A 61 -5.40 10.34 -3.37
C ALA A 61 -5.53 8.82 -3.50
N MET A 62 -6.31 8.38 -4.48
CA MET A 62 -6.40 6.98 -4.90
C MET A 62 -6.12 6.88 -6.38
N VAL A 63 -5.56 5.75 -6.82
CA VAL A 63 -5.24 5.53 -8.24
C VAL A 63 -6.39 4.84 -8.95
N GLU A 64 -6.90 5.46 -10.00
CA GLU A 64 -8.13 5.07 -10.69
C GLU A 64 -9.35 5.00 -9.75
N TYR A 65 -10.53 4.79 -10.34
CA TYR A 65 -11.80 4.80 -9.63
C TYR A 65 -11.79 3.84 -8.42
N PRO A 66 -12.14 4.29 -7.20
CA PRO A 66 -12.08 3.45 -6.00
C PRO A 66 -13.02 2.26 -6.14
N CYS A 67 -12.48 1.06 -6.32
CA CYS A 67 -13.28 -0.16 -6.32
C CYS A 67 -13.52 -0.59 -4.87
N MET A 68 -14.56 0.00 -4.25
CA MET A 68 -14.99 -0.34 -2.90
C MET A 68 -16.10 -1.39 -2.93
N PHE A 69 -16.01 -2.40 -2.04
CA PHE A 69 -17.02 -3.46 -1.91
C PHE A 69 -18.14 -3.12 -0.91
N GLY A 70 -17.99 -2.05 -0.14
CA GLY A 70 -18.97 -1.59 0.83
C GLY A 70 -18.65 -0.19 1.34
N PRO A 71 -19.59 0.46 2.07
CA PRO A 71 -19.32 1.74 2.71
C PRO A 71 -18.24 1.60 3.80
N PRO A 72 -17.51 2.68 4.11
CA PRO A 72 -16.54 2.66 5.21
C PRO A 72 -17.24 2.38 6.55
N SER A 73 -16.56 1.60 7.39
CA SER A 73 -16.91 1.45 8.81
C SER A 73 -16.32 2.62 9.60
N ILE A 74 -17.15 3.33 10.36
CA ILE A 74 -16.75 4.55 11.08
C ILE A 74 -17.11 4.42 12.56
N TRP A 75 -16.13 4.72 13.41
CA TRP A 75 -16.24 4.86 14.86
C TRP A 75 -15.76 6.25 15.29
N GLU A 76 -15.94 6.61 16.56
CA GLU A 76 -15.72 7.99 17.05
C GLU A 76 -14.35 8.59 16.66
N ASN A 77 -13.28 7.78 16.65
CA ASN A 77 -11.92 8.23 16.30
C ASN A 77 -11.19 7.28 15.33
N ALA A 78 -11.92 6.35 14.71
CA ALA A 78 -11.33 5.33 13.86
C ALA A 78 -12.22 5.06 12.65
N TRP A 79 -11.62 4.64 11.54
CA TRP A 79 -12.36 4.22 10.36
C TRP A 79 -11.63 3.11 9.63
N SER A 80 -12.37 2.36 8.80
CA SER A 80 -11.85 1.26 7.99
C SER A 80 -12.64 1.13 6.69
N PHE A 81 -11.98 0.80 5.59
CA PHE A 81 -12.64 0.45 4.33
C PHE A 81 -11.78 -0.48 3.48
N GLU A 82 -12.45 -1.23 2.60
CA GLU A 82 -11.83 -2.12 1.62
C GLU A 82 -11.57 -1.38 0.30
N LEU A 83 -10.44 -1.68 -0.33
CA LEU A 83 -9.97 -1.04 -1.55
C LEU A 83 -9.12 -2.02 -2.39
N CYS A 84 -9.35 -2.07 -3.70
CA CYS A 84 -8.50 -2.82 -4.65
C CYS A 84 -7.37 -2.01 -5.29
N ASN A 85 -7.40 -0.69 -5.11
CA ASN A 85 -6.53 0.25 -5.79
C ASN A 85 -5.45 0.79 -4.84
N PRO A 86 -4.30 1.24 -5.34
CA PRO A 86 -3.30 1.92 -4.53
C PRO A 86 -3.83 3.22 -3.93
N ILE A 87 -3.52 3.44 -2.65
CA ILE A 87 -3.61 4.76 -2.04
C ILE A 87 -2.32 5.53 -2.32
N VAL A 88 -2.42 6.85 -2.49
CA VAL A 88 -1.27 7.74 -2.69
C VAL A 88 -1.23 8.74 -1.56
N LEU A 89 -0.18 8.67 -0.74
CA LEU A 89 0.13 9.71 0.24
C LEU A 89 0.99 10.77 -0.46
N ILE A 90 0.43 11.95 -0.71
CA ILE A 90 1.15 13.09 -1.26
C ILE A 90 1.74 13.86 -0.09
N THR A 91 3.07 13.95 -0.02
CA THR A 91 3.78 14.44 1.16
C THR A 91 4.85 15.47 0.80
N THR A 92 5.41 16.10 1.83
CA THR A 92 6.61 16.94 1.71
C THR A 92 7.83 16.22 1.15
N HIS A 93 7.86 14.88 1.17
CA HIS A 93 8.99 14.07 0.68
C HIS A 93 8.73 13.43 -0.68
N GLY A 94 7.60 13.72 -1.34
CA GLY A 94 7.17 13.07 -2.57
C GLY A 94 5.88 12.28 -2.37
N LYS A 95 5.52 11.47 -3.37
CA LYS A 95 4.28 10.70 -3.39
C LYS A 95 4.58 9.24 -3.12
N PHE A 96 3.98 8.69 -2.08
CA PHE A 96 4.12 7.28 -1.74
C PHE A 96 2.87 6.54 -2.21
N GLU A 97 3.04 5.65 -3.19
CA GLU A 97 1.96 4.81 -3.69
C GLU A 97 2.01 3.47 -2.95
N ILE A 98 0.95 3.12 -2.23
CA ILE A 98 0.91 2.01 -1.29
C ILE A 98 -0.31 1.16 -1.60
N GLU A 99 -0.11 -0.15 -1.63
CA GLU A 99 -1.17 -1.13 -1.69
C GLU A 99 -0.79 -2.37 -0.90
N TYR A 100 -1.81 -2.96 -0.30
CA TYR A 100 -1.73 -4.25 0.36
C TYR A 100 -2.90 -5.10 -0.16
N ALA A 101 -2.87 -5.43 -1.45
CA ALA A 101 -3.71 -6.46 -2.03
C ALA A 101 -2.91 -7.77 -2.10
N GLU A 102 -3.59 -8.91 -2.14
CA GLU A 102 -2.98 -10.25 -2.13
C GLU A 102 -2.16 -10.50 -0.85
N SER A 103 -2.68 -11.34 0.05
CA SER A 103 -2.13 -11.58 1.38
C SER A 103 -0.60 -11.57 1.45
N SER A 104 -0.08 -10.91 2.49
CA SER A 104 1.35 -10.77 2.76
C SER A 104 2.19 -10.05 1.70
N SER A 105 1.58 -9.35 0.74
CA SER A 105 2.31 -8.76 -0.39
C SER A 105 2.15 -7.25 -0.45
N VAL A 106 3.02 -6.53 0.25
CA VAL A 106 3.00 -5.05 0.22
C VAL A 106 3.67 -4.55 -1.05
N ARG A 107 2.93 -3.77 -1.83
CA ARG A 107 3.48 -2.99 -2.94
C ARG A 107 3.60 -1.54 -2.52
N ILE A 108 4.82 -1.03 -2.51
CA ILE A 108 5.08 0.37 -2.19
C ILE A 108 6.13 0.96 -3.12
N SER A 109 5.86 2.16 -3.63
CA SER A 109 6.77 2.92 -4.47
C SER A 109 6.77 4.40 -4.08
N LYS A 110 7.66 5.16 -4.74
CA LYS A 110 7.73 6.60 -4.60
C LYS A 110 7.81 7.27 -5.97
N ASP A 111 6.94 8.26 -6.19
CA ASP A 111 6.88 9.09 -7.40
C ASP A 111 6.83 8.27 -8.71
N CYS A 112 6.15 7.11 -8.67
CA CYS A 112 6.11 6.15 -9.78
C CYS A 112 4.82 6.24 -10.59
N ILE A 113 3.70 6.66 -9.99
CA ILE A 113 2.40 6.74 -10.68
C ILE A 113 2.11 8.20 -11.07
N PRO A 114 1.91 8.52 -12.36
CA PRO A 114 1.56 9.88 -12.80
C PRO A 114 0.22 10.38 -12.23
N GLU A 115 0.17 11.67 -11.86
CA GLU A 115 -1.03 12.31 -11.25
C GLU A 115 -2.30 12.21 -12.09
N LYS A 116 -2.18 12.12 -13.41
CA LYS A 116 -3.35 11.97 -14.31
C LYS A 116 -4.15 10.69 -14.05
N PHE A 117 -3.59 9.74 -13.30
CA PHE A 117 -4.27 8.50 -12.89
C PHE A 117 -4.88 8.60 -11.50
N TYR A 118 -4.73 9.73 -10.81
CA TYR A 118 -5.33 9.91 -9.48
C TYR A 118 -6.78 10.30 -9.61
N CYS A 119 -7.61 9.80 -8.70
CA CYS A 119 -8.99 10.24 -8.58
C CYS A 119 -9.10 11.72 -8.30
N SER A 120 -10.13 12.30 -8.88
CA SER A 120 -10.63 13.61 -8.50
C SER A 120 -11.24 13.57 -7.09
N THR A 121 -11.30 14.74 -6.47
CA THR A 121 -12.01 14.94 -5.19
C THR A 121 -13.48 14.55 -5.27
N GLU A 122 -14.13 14.77 -6.44
CA GLU A 122 -15.53 14.42 -6.67
C GLU A 122 -15.75 12.90 -6.65
N GLU A 123 -14.83 12.14 -7.23
CA GLU A 123 -14.87 10.67 -7.18
C GLU A 123 -14.70 10.18 -5.74
N LEU A 124 -13.75 10.72 -4.97
CA LEU A 124 -13.57 10.36 -3.56
C LEU A 124 -14.80 10.71 -2.70
N ALA A 125 -15.46 11.84 -2.99
CA ALA A 125 -16.68 12.26 -2.30
C ALA A 125 -17.85 11.31 -2.54
N CYS A 126 -17.97 10.73 -3.74
CA CYS A 126 -18.98 9.73 -4.06
C CYS A 126 -18.92 8.49 -3.14
N PHE A 127 -17.76 8.24 -2.52
CA PHE A 127 -17.52 7.11 -1.63
C PHE A 127 -17.38 7.50 -0.15
N HIS A 128 -17.62 8.78 0.19
CA HIS A 128 -17.41 9.32 1.54
C HIS A 128 -15.96 9.19 2.04
N LEU A 129 -15.00 9.01 1.13
CA LEU A 129 -13.59 8.83 1.48
C LEU A 129 -12.88 10.16 1.70
N GLN A 130 -13.31 11.22 1.01
CA GLN A 130 -12.70 12.55 1.14
C GLN A 130 -12.61 13.00 2.60
N ASP A 131 -13.73 12.91 3.34
CA ASP A 131 -13.79 13.34 4.74
C ASP A 131 -12.91 12.46 5.63
N LEU A 132 -12.95 11.13 5.44
CA LEU A 132 -12.14 10.19 6.24
C LEU A 132 -10.64 10.42 6.04
N LEU A 133 -10.21 10.61 4.80
CA LEU A 133 -8.81 10.83 4.45
C LEU A 133 -8.31 12.22 4.84
N SER A 134 -9.21 13.21 4.97
CA SER A 134 -8.85 14.55 5.45
C SER A 134 -8.23 14.52 6.84
N HIS A 135 -8.56 13.51 7.66
CA HIS A 135 -7.99 13.31 8.99
C HIS A 135 -6.48 13.00 8.98
N LEU A 136 -5.92 12.64 7.83
CA LEU A 136 -4.49 12.38 7.65
C LEU A 136 -3.70 13.64 7.30
N ILE A 137 -4.37 14.69 6.79
CA ILE A 137 -3.71 15.91 6.34
C ILE A 137 -3.04 16.62 7.52
N GLY A 138 -1.76 16.95 7.36
CA GLY A 138 -0.93 17.58 8.39
C GLY A 138 -0.25 16.58 9.34
N GLU A 139 -0.59 15.28 9.29
CA GLU A 139 0.10 14.28 10.09
C GLU A 139 1.51 14.01 9.54
N LYS A 140 2.47 13.91 10.45
CA LYS A 140 3.83 13.48 10.14
C LYS A 140 3.96 11.98 10.37
N ILE A 141 4.57 11.27 9.41
CA ILE A 141 4.87 9.84 9.52
C ILE A 141 6.15 9.68 10.33
N THR A 142 6.07 9.03 11.49
CA THR A 142 7.17 8.93 12.47
C THR A 142 7.80 7.54 12.54
N GLY A 143 7.16 6.53 11.94
CA GLY A 143 7.68 5.17 11.97
C GLY A 143 6.76 4.16 11.30
N ILE A 144 7.19 2.89 11.36
CA ILE A 144 6.44 1.74 10.85
C ILE A 144 6.39 0.64 11.91
N THR A 145 5.25 -0.02 12.03
CA THR A 145 5.08 -1.29 12.74
C THR A 145 4.62 -2.34 11.75
N VAL A 146 5.15 -3.55 11.86
CA VAL A 146 4.76 -4.67 11.00
C VAL A 146 4.36 -5.82 11.89
N HIS A 147 3.14 -6.30 11.73
CA HIS A 147 2.68 -7.53 12.37
C HIS A 147 2.97 -8.69 11.45
N GLU A 148 3.53 -9.75 12.02
CA GLU A 148 4.02 -10.91 11.26
C GLU A 148 3.03 -12.07 11.33
N GLN A 149 3.09 -12.95 10.34
CA GLN A 149 2.37 -14.22 10.31
C GLN A 149 3.22 -15.36 9.75
N THR A 150 2.74 -16.59 9.96
CA THR A 150 3.34 -17.81 9.42
C THR A 150 2.96 -18.02 7.96
N PHE A 151 3.76 -18.80 7.22
CA PHE A 151 3.42 -19.22 5.85
C PHE A 151 1.99 -19.76 5.73
N ASN A 152 1.58 -20.71 6.57
CA ASN A 152 0.23 -21.29 6.48
C ASN A 152 -0.93 -20.29 6.64
N ALA A 153 -0.70 -19.18 7.36
CA ALA A 153 -1.69 -18.12 7.52
C ALA A 153 -1.69 -17.20 6.30
N ALA A 154 -0.51 -16.87 5.78
CA ALA A 154 -0.35 -16.13 4.54
C ALA A 154 -0.98 -16.89 3.35
N ASP A 155 -0.63 -18.16 3.18
CA ASP A 155 -1.06 -19.05 2.09
C ASP A 155 -2.57 -19.29 2.09
N PHE A 156 -3.20 -19.34 3.26
CA PHE A 156 -4.66 -19.48 3.36
C PHE A 156 -5.41 -18.33 2.67
N ASP A 157 -4.90 -17.11 2.79
CA ASP A 157 -5.47 -15.91 2.19
C ASP A 157 -4.82 -15.55 0.83
N PHE A 158 -3.80 -16.29 0.38
CA PHE A 158 -3.10 -16.02 -0.88
C PHE A 158 -3.80 -16.73 -2.05
N THR A 159 -4.18 -15.99 -3.08
CA THR A 159 -4.96 -16.50 -4.24
C THR A 159 -4.11 -16.67 -5.51
N GLY A 160 -2.99 -15.96 -5.62
CA GLY A 160 -2.13 -15.85 -6.79
C GLY A 160 -2.71 -15.01 -7.93
N SER A 161 -3.82 -14.28 -7.70
CA SER A 161 -4.53 -13.52 -8.72
C SER A 161 -3.70 -12.34 -9.24
N CYS A 162 -2.84 -11.76 -8.40
CA CYS A 162 -1.92 -10.67 -8.74
C CYS A 162 -0.70 -11.13 -9.55
N GLY A 163 -0.58 -12.42 -9.83
CA GLY A 163 0.49 -12.98 -10.67
C GLY A 163 1.89 -12.90 -10.06
N ILE A 164 1.93 -12.84 -8.74
CA ILE A 164 3.10 -12.92 -7.89
C ILE A 164 3.16 -14.30 -7.22
N ASP A 165 4.34 -14.68 -6.76
CA ASP A 165 4.57 -15.95 -6.08
C ASP A 165 4.62 -15.72 -4.56
N LEU A 166 4.16 -16.69 -3.75
CA LEU A 166 4.39 -16.71 -2.30
C LEU A 166 5.47 -17.76 -2.00
N PRO A 167 6.72 -17.37 -1.73
CA PRO A 167 7.77 -18.34 -1.39
C PRO A 167 7.44 -19.01 -0.06
N ASP A 168 7.71 -20.31 0.09
CA ASP A 168 7.38 -21.11 1.28
C ASP A 168 8.52 -21.18 2.31
N ASP A 169 9.65 -20.54 2.01
CA ASP A 169 10.90 -20.60 2.77
C ASP A 169 11.27 -19.29 3.47
N LEU A 170 10.38 -18.28 3.47
CA LEU A 170 10.63 -17.02 4.17
C LEU A 170 10.51 -17.21 5.69
N PRO A 171 11.34 -16.52 6.51
CA PRO A 171 11.28 -16.66 7.97
C PRO A 171 9.92 -16.27 8.58
N SER A 172 9.28 -15.25 8.02
CA SER A 172 7.95 -14.76 8.38
C SER A 172 7.38 -13.89 7.26
N TYR A 173 6.07 -13.66 7.33
CA TYR A 173 5.29 -12.97 6.32
C TYR A 173 4.61 -11.76 6.95
N ILE A 174 4.29 -10.77 6.13
CA ILE A 174 3.57 -9.58 6.59
C ILE A 174 2.10 -9.96 6.78
N LYS A 175 1.52 -9.62 7.92
CA LYS A 175 0.08 -9.69 8.15
C LYS A 175 -0.58 -8.32 8.00
N GLU A 176 0.11 -7.31 8.52
CA GLU A 176 -0.37 -5.94 8.59
C GLU A 176 0.83 -5.00 8.65
N MET A 177 0.76 -3.91 7.90
CA MET A 177 1.69 -2.78 7.94
C MET A 177 0.99 -1.58 8.55
N GLN A 178 1.61 -0.93 9.54
CA GLN A 178 1.08 0.28 10.15
C GLN A 178 2.10 1.41 10.06
N LEU A 179 1.69 2.54 9.49
CA LEU A 179 2.42 3.80 9.58
C LEU A 179 2.01 4.53 10.86
N ARG A 180 3.01 4.86 11.70
CA ARG A 180 2.78 5.61 12.95
C ARG A 180 2.77 7.10 12.64
N LEU A 181 1.69 7.77 13.05
CA LEU A 181 1.53 9.21 12.86
C LEU A 181 1.94 9.97 14.14
N GLU A 182 2.30 11.25 14.01
CA GLU A 182 2.74 12.10 15.13
C GLU A 182 1.65 12.27 16.20
N SER A 183 0.37 12.25 15.82
CA SER A 183 -0.75 12.23 16.77
C SER A 183 -0.82 10.97 17.66
N GLY A 184 -0.04 9.94 17.34
CA GLY A 184 -0.10 8.62 17.97
C GLY A 184 -1.08 7.65 17.30
N ARG A 185 -1.85 8.12 16.31
CA ARG A 185 -2.72 7.29 15.47
C ARG A 185 -1.92 6.39 14.53
N LEU A 186 -2.55 5.33 14.06
CA LEU A 186 -1.96 4.31 13.20
C LEU A 186 -2.74 4.23 11.90
N LEU A 187 -2.08 4.54 10.77
CA LEU A 187 -2.61 4.25 9.44
C LEU A 187 -2.21 2.82 9.07
N SER A 188 -3.18 1.91 9.13
CA SER A 188 -3.01 0.47 8.93
C SER A 188 -3.37 0.04 7.51
N PHE A 189 -2.59 -0.90 7.00
CA PHE A 189 -2.75 -1.62 5.74
C PHE A 189 -2.73 -3.12 6.05
N SER A 190 -3.82 -3.79 5.72
CA SER A 190 -3.96 -5.25 5.83
C SER A 190 -4.74 -5.77 4.63
N SER A 191 -5.09 -7.06 4.63
CA SER A 191 -5.87 -7.66 3.56
C SER A 191 -6.84 -8.71 4.07
N ASP A 192 -7.93 -8.90 3.35
CA ASP A 192 -8.76 -10.11 3.35
C ASP A 192 -8.72 -10.71 1.94
N PHE A 193 -8.05 -11.85 1.79
CA PHE A 193 -7.66 -12.42 0.49
C PHE A 193 -6.95 -11.39 -0.42
N ASP A 194 -7.59 -11.04 -1.54
CA ASP A 194 -7.09 -10.09 -2.55
C ASP A 194 -7.44 -8.64 -2.21
N TRP A 195 -8.22 -8.40 -1.16
CA TRP A 195 -8.80 -7.10 -0.89
C TRP A 195 -7.98 -6.37 0.16
N GLY A 196 -7.43 -5.22 -0.23
CA GLY A 196 -6.74 -4.36 0.71
C GLY A 196 -7.71 -3.70 1.66
N ILE A 197 -7.34 -3.65 2.95
CA ILE A 197 -8.10 -2.98 4.00
C ILE A 197 -7.24 -1.84 4.52
N ILE A 198 -7.75 -0.62 4.43
CA ILE A 198 -7.10 0.59 4.96
C ILE A 198 -7.89 1.06 6.17
N SER A 199 -7.18 1.31 7.27
CA SER A 199 -7.80 1.76 8.51
C SER A 199 -7.00 2.87 9.17
N LEU A 200 -7.68 3.79 9.87
CA LEU A 200 -7.06 4.71 10.80
C LEU A 200 -7.55 4.34 12.21
N ILE A 201 -6.60 4.06 13.11
CA ILE A 201 -6.83 3.56 14.48
C ILE A 201 -6.21 4.51 15.50
#